data_AF-A0A6M4A661-F1
#
_entry.id   AF-A0A6M4A661-F1
#
_cell.length_a   1.000
_cell.length_b   1.000
_cell.length_c   1.000
_cell.angle_alpha   90.00
_cell.angle_beta   90.00
_cell.angle_gamma   90.00
#
_symmetry.space_group_name_H-M   'P 1'
#
loop_
_entity.id
_entity.type
_entity.pdbx_description
1 polymer ?
#
loop_
_entity_poly.entity_id
_entity_poly.type
_entity_poly.pdbx_seq_one_letter_code
_entity_poly.pdbx_strand_id
1 'polypeptide(L)'
;MVEHPALYVAWKNKLHVSALAHVVIRDLRTMEPLTYGETGLVQLFTPILQSYPSASLLSSDLGYLEQHCTCGRSGDYLTILGRGGSKKAMTCALNAEQYIQKGRSC
;
A
#
# COMPACT_ATOMS: atom_id res chain seq x y z
N MET A 1 -8.98 2.02 8.45
CA MET A 1 -7.67 1.77 9.09
C MET A 1 -7.22 3.10 9.65
N VAL A 2 -7.23 3.31 10.96
CA VAL A 2 -6.46 4.43 11.51
C VAL A 2 -5.01 4.01 11.36
N GLU A 3 -4.23 4.86 10.71
CA GLU A 3 -2.82 4.62 10.53
C GLU A 3 -2.10 4.72 11.88
N HIS A 4 -1.66 3.57 12.39
CA HIS A 4 -0.93 3.50 13.64
C HIS A 4 0.55 3.81 13.34
N PRO A 5 1.15 4.81 14.00
CA PRO A 5 2.54 5.23 13.75
C PRO A 5 3.60 4.16 14.03
N ALA A 6 3.21 2.98 14.54
CA ALA A 6 4.09 1.85 14.76
C ALA A 6 4.70 1.28 13.47
N LEU A 7 4.04 1.49 12.33
CA LEU A 7 4.38 0.86 11.06
C LEU A 7 5.28 1.72 10.18
N TYR A 8 5.19 3.05 10.34
CA TYR A 8 6.02 3.98 9.60
C TYR A 8 6.23 5.31 10.32
N VAL A 9 7.38 5.93 10.03
CA VAL A 9 7.75 7.25 10.55
C VAL A 9 7.68 8.27 9.41
N ALA A 10 6.80 9.26 9.54
CA ALA A 10 6.62 10.29 8.52
C ALA A 10 7.72 11.36 8.56
N TRP A 11 8.28 11.69 7.40
CA TRP A 11 9.19 12.82 7.21
C TRP A 11 9.00 13.42 5.82
N LYS A 12 8.56 14.70 5.72
CA LYS A 12 8.38 15.43 4.44
C LYS A 12 7.73 14.58 3.33
N ASN A 13 6.58 13.98 3.60
CA ASN A 13 5.81 13.10 2.70
C ASN A 13 6.47 11.74 2.35
N LYS A 14 7.53 11.37 3.05
CA LYS A 14 8.15 10.04 3.00
C LYS A 14 7.78 9.27 4.26
N LEU A 15 7.19 8.09 4.11
CA LEU A 15 6.83 7.21 5.21
C LEU A 15 7.91 6.15 5.33
N HIS A 16 8.83 6.34 6.27
CA HIS A 16 9.89 5.37 6.51
C HIS A 16 9.32 4.08 7.07
N VAL A 17 9.63 2.95 6.43
CA VAL A 17 9.19 1.64 6.88
C VAL A 17 9.94 1.29 8.17
N SER A 18 9.20 0.93 9.22
CA SER A 18 9.78 0.48 10.49
C SER A 18 10.40 -0.91 10.34
N ALA A 19 11.41 -1.24 11.14
CA ALA A 19 12.00 -2.59 11.18
C ALA A 19 10.99 -3.69 11.62
N LEU A 20 9.83 -3.29 12.14
CA LEU A 20 8.74 -4.17 12.56
C LEU A 20 7.66 -4.37 11.48
N ALA A 21 7.87 -3.82 10.29
CA ALA A 21 6.96 -3.94 9.16
C ALA A 21 7.74 -4.14 7.86
N HIS A 22 7.08 -4.75 6.89
CA HIS A 22 7.57 -4.83 5.52
C HIS A 22 6.50 -4.29 4.58
N VAL A 23 6.93 -3.59 3.54
CA VAL A 23 6.03 -3.07 2.51
C VAL A 23 6.41 -3.69 1.19
N VAL A 24 5.41 -4.10 0.41
CA VAL A 24 5.57 -4.59 -0.95
C VAL A 24 4.66 -3.76 -1.85
N ILE A 25 5.19 -3.27 -2.96
CA ILE A 25 4.39 -2.63 -4.00
C ILE A 25 3.98 -3.71 -4.99
N ARG A 26 2.69 -3.79 -5.32
CA ARG A 26 2.16 -4.78 -6.27
C ARG A 26 1.58 -4.15 -7.52
N ASP A 27 1.77 -4.84 -8.65
CA ASP A 27 1.09 -4.50 -9.89
C ASP A 27 -0.44 -4.66 -9.73
N LEU A 28 -1.21 -3.73 -10.31
CA LEU A 28 -2.67 -3.70 -10.19
C LEU A 28 -3.36 -4.85 -10.95
N ARG A 29 -2.69 -5.42 -11.96
CA ARG A 29 -3.24 -6.43 -12.87
C ARG A 29 -2.71 -7.81 -12.55
N THR A 30 -1.39 -7.95 -12.40
CA THR A 30 -0.74 -9.26 -12.18
C THR A 30 -0.64 -9.60 -10.70
N MET A 31 -0.78 -8.61 -9.80
CA MET A 31 -0.51 -8.75 -8.37
C MET A 31 0.92 -9.17 -8.06
N GLU A 32 1.85 -9.09 -9.00
CA GLU A 32 3.26 -9.41 -8.77
C GLU A 32 3.97 -8.26 -8.03
N PRO A 33 4.99 -8.56 -7.22
CA PRO A 33 5.79 -7.53 -6.56
C PRO A 33 6.56 -6.71 -7.61
N LEU A 34 6.49 -5.39 -7.50
CA LEU A 34 7.21 -4.43 -8.33
C LEU A 34 8.55 -4.04 -7.70
N THR A 35 9.46 -3.51 -8.53
CA THR A 35 10.77 -3.03 -8.10
C THR A 35 10.72 -1.62 -7.51
N TYR A 36 11.81 -1.17 -6.88
CA TYR A 36 11.90 0.18 -6.33
C TYR A 36 11.69 1.25 -7.41
N GLY A 37 10.94 2.30 -7.06
CA GLY A 37 10.56 3.39 -7.96
C GLY A 37 9.32 3.11 -8.83
N GLU A 38 8.86 1.86 -8.92
CA GLU A 38 7.65 1.53 -9.65
C GLU A 38 6.39 1.78 -8.81
N THR A 39 5.35 2.31 -9.46
CA THR A 39 4.09 2.65 -8.80
C THR A 39 3.12 1.48 -8.86
N GLY A 40 2.54 1.14 -7.71
CA GLY A 40 1.53 0.09 -7.60
C GLY A 40 0.73 0.17 -6.32
N LEU A 41 0.00 -0.90 -6.01
CA LEU A 41 -0.76 -1.03 -4.76
C LEU A 41 0.18 -1.28 -3.58
N VAL A 42 -0.08 -0.61 -2.47
CA VAL A 42 0.70 -0.76 -1.25
C VAL A 42 0.18 -1.97 -0.46
N GLN A 43 1.01 -2.99 -0.28
CA GLN A 43 0.77 -4.07 0.67
C GLN A 43 1.68 -3.93 1.89
N LEU A 44 1.09 -4.00 3.08
CA LEU A 44 1.78 -3.94 4.36
C LEU A 44 1.78 -5.33 5.01
N PHE A 45 2.94 -5.73 5.53
CA PHE A 45 3.11 -6.90 6.38
C PHE A 45 3.62 -6.49 7.75
N THR A 46 3.05 -7.06 8.82
CA THR A 46 3.56 -6.84 10.17
C THR A 46 3.16 -7.95 11.13
N PRO A 47 4.08 -8.46 11.98
CA PRO A 47 3.74 -9.47 12.98
C PRO A 47 3.13 -8.87 14.26
N ILE A 48 3.13 -7.53 14.43
CA ILE A 48 2.79 -6.90 15.71
C ILE A 48 1.27 -6.78 15.94
N LEU A 49 0.46 -6.96 14.91
CA LEU A 49 -1.01 -6.88 15.00
C LEU A 49 -1.58 -8.20 15.53
N GLN A 50 -1.66 -8.31 16.85
CA GLN A 50 -2.19 -9.51 17.53
C GLN A 50 -3.71 -9.45 17.76
N SER A 51 -4.31 -8.26 17.77
CA SER A 51 -5.73 -8.09 18.07
C SER A 51 -6.67 -8.53 16.95
N TYR A 52 -6.19 -8.63 15.71
CA TYR A 52 -6.95 -9.08 14.54
C TYR A 52 -5.98 -9.61 13.47
N PRO A 53 -6.35 -10.64 12.69
CA PRO A 53 -5.46 -11.34 11.76
C PRO A 53 -5.17 -10.51 10.51
N SER A 54 -4.43 -9.43 10.69
CA SER A 54 -4.12 -8.41 9.69
C SER A 54 -2.61 -8.31 9.45
N ALA A 55 -1.91 -9.43 9.64
CA ALA A 55 -0.48 -9.50 9.43
C ALA A 55 -0.07 -9.25 7.96
N SER A 56 -1.03 -9.31 7.03
CA SER A 56 -0.91 -8.97 5.62
C SER A 56 -2.13 -8.16 5.20
N LEU A 57 -1.92 -6.89 4.89
CA LEU A 57 -2.98 -5.97 4.45
C LEU A 57 -2.63 -5.37 3.10
N LEU A 58 -3.43 -5.67 2.08
CA LEU A 58 -3.38 -4.98 0.80
C LEU A 58 -4.26 -3.73 0.87
N SER A 59 -3.65 -2.57 0.66
CA SER A 59 -4.39 -1.31 0.59
C SER A 59 -4.79 -0.97 -0.85
N SER A 60 -5.84 -0.17 -0.98
CA SER A 60 -6.20 0.51 -2.23
C SER A 60 -5.38 1.80 -2.44
N ASP A 61 -4.37 2.06 -1.61
CA ASP A 61 -3.47 3.19 -1.78
C ASP A 61 -2.43 2.87 -2.87
N LEU A 62 -2.17 3.87 -3.71
CA LEU A 62 -1.13 3.83 -4.74
C LEU A 62 0.12 4.51 -4.21
N GLY A 63 1.26 3.86 -4.41
CA GLY A 63 2.55 4.39 -4.01
C GLY A 63 3.70 3.63 -4.63
N TYR A 64 4.91 4.08 -4.30
CA TYR A 64 6.15 3.44 -4.68
C TYR A 64 7.10 3.40 -3.48
N LEU A 65 8.01 2.43 -3.49
CA LEU A 65 9.09 2.32 -2.51
C LEU A 65 10.39 2.85 -3.10
N GLU A 66 11.17 3.52 -2.26
CA GLU A 66 12.52 3.95 -2.57
C GLU A 66 13.46 3.71 -1.37
N GLN A 67 14.75 3.82 -1.62
CA GLN A 67 15.80 3.67 -0.61
C GLN A 67 16.60 4.95 -0.46
N HIS A 68 17.40 5.04 0.61
CA HIS A 68 18.35 6.14 0.85
C HIS A 68 17.70 7.53 0.95
N CYS A 69 16.85 7.71 1.95
CA CYS A 69 16.29 9.04 2.20
C CYS A 69 17.35 10.04 2.66
N THR A 70 17.20 11.29 2.24
CA THR A 70 18.08 12.42 2.62
C THR A 70 18.02 12.80 4.10
N CYS A 71 17.13 12.19 4.89
CA CYS A 71 17.03 12.40 6.33
C CYS A 71 18.11 11.65 7.14
N GLY A 72 18.90 10.78 6.49
CA GLY A 72 19.97 10.01 7.12
C GLY A 72 19.52 8.67 7.75
N ARG A 73 18.23 8.32 7.67
CA ARG A 73 17.74 7.00 8.09
C ARG A 73 18.00 5.97 7.00
N SER A 74 18.56 4.83 7.40
CA SER A 74 18.68 3.65 6.56
C SER A 74 17.35 2.92 6.41
N GLY A 75 17.15 2.26 5.27
CA GLY A 75 15.96 1.46 4.99
C GLY A 75 15.03 2.11 3.97
N ASP A 76 13.94 1.40 3.70
CA ASP A 76 13.00 1.77 2.66
C ASP A 76 12.06 2.87 3.16
N TYR A 77 11.64 3.73 2.25
CA TYR A 77 10.55 4.67 2.50
C TYR A 77 9.50 4.58 1.41
N LEU A 78 8.25 4.67 1.84
CA LEU A 78 7.07 4.65 1.01
C LEU A 78 6.64 6.09 0.71
N THR A 79 6.33 6.36 -0.55
CA THR A 79 5.61 7.57 -0.94
C THR A 79 4.24 7.19 -1.46
N ILE A 80 3.20 7.75 -0.84
CA ILE A 80 1.81 7.54 -1.23
C ILE A 80 1.44 8.64 -2.22
N LEU A 81 1.03 8.25 -3.43
CA LEU A 81 0.57 9.15 -4.48
C LEU A 81 -0.92 9.49 -4.34
N GLY A 82 -1.70 8.59 -3.74
CA GLY A 82 -3.13 8.77 -3.52
C GLY A 82 -3.86 7.43 -3.40
N ARG A 83 -5.18 7.45 -3.50
CA ARG A 83 -5.99 6.22 -3.55
C ARG A 83 -6.28 5.80 -4.98
N GLY A 84 -5.99 4.53 -5.28
CA GLY A 84 -6.37 3.86 -6.52
C GLY A 84 -7.88 3.71 -6.60
N GLY A 85 -8.53 4.69 -7.20
CA GLY A 85 -9.98 4.72 -7.38
C GLY A 85 -10.41 6.04 -7.99
N SER A 86 -10.82 6.00 -9.24
CA SER A 86 -11.42 7.14 -9.95
C SER A 86 -12.57 7.75 -9.13
N LYS A 87 -12.37 8.99 -8.69
CA LYS A 87 -13.36 10.01 -8.25
C LYS A 87 -14.31 9.70 -7.07
N LYS A 88 -14.40 8.48 -6.53
CA LYS A 88 -15.14 8.19 -5.28
C LYS A 88 -14.46 7.08 -4.50
N ALA A 89 -14.29 7.28 -3.18
CA ALA A 89 -13.87 6.22 -2.27
C ALA A 89 -14.99 5.17 -2.19
N MET A 90 -14.92 4.15 -3.03
CA MET A 90 -15.83 3.01 -3.02
C MET A 90 -15.20 1.85 -2.24
N THR A 91 -16.05 1.11 -1.53
CA THR A 91 -15.62 -0.05 -0.74
C THR A 91 -15.20 -1.19 -1.68
N CYS A 92 -14.40 -2.13 -1.16
CA CYS A 92 -13.90 -3.28 -1.92
C CYS A 92 -15.02 -4.08 -2.62
N ALA A 93 -16.19 -4.18 -1.97
CA ALA A 93 -17.37 -4.82 -2.54
C ALA A 93 -17.90 -4.09 -3.78
N LEU A 94 -18.03 -2.77 -3.73
CA LEU A 94 -18.55 -1.95 -4.83
C LEU A 94 -17.60 -1.93 -6.03
N ASN A 95 -16.28 -1.91 -5.79
CA ASN A 95 -15.31 -2.04 -6.86
C ASN A 95 -15.37 -3.43 -7.51
N ALA A 96 -15.48 -4.50 -6.72
CA ALA A 96 -15.61 -5.86 -7.22
C ALA A 96 -16.88 -6.03 -8.08
N GLU A 97 -18.01 -5.48 -7.63
CA GLU A 97 -19.27 -5.50 -8.39
C GLU A 97 -19.17 -4.81 -9.75
N GLN A 98 -18.45 -3.69 -9.86
CA GLN A 98 -18.25 -2.99 -11.13
C GLN A 98 -17.44 -3.80 -12.14
N TYR A 99 -16.48 -4.61 -11.67
CA TYR A 99 -15.75 -5.53 -12.52
C TYR A 99 -16.61 -6.73 -12.94
N ILE A 100 -17.43 -7.27 -12.04
CA ILE A 100 -18.38 -8.37 -12.35
C ILE A 100 -19.44 -7.91 -13.37
N GLN A 101 -19.95 -6.68 -13.24
CA GLN A 101 -20.92 -6.11 -14.19
C GLN A 101 -20.31 -5.82 -15.57
N LYS A 102 -19.06 -5.35 -15.64
CA LYS A 102 -18.34 -5.16 -16.91
C LYS A 102 -18.01 -6.47 -17.63
N GLY A 103 -17.87 -7.58 -16.91
CA GLY A 103 -17.72 -8.92 -17.50
C GLY A 103 -19.02 -9.54 -18.03
N ARG A 104 -20.18 -8.88 -17.83
CA ARG A 104 -21.51 -9.36 -18.24
C ARG A 104 -22.09 -8.68 -19.48
N SER A 105 -21.38 -7.71 -20.07
CA SER A 105 -21.74 -7.18 -21.38
C SER A 105 -21.12 -8.05 -22.48
N CYS A 106 -21.77 -9.18 -22.74
CA CYS A 106 -21.69 -9.90 -24.01
C CYS A 106 -23.09 -9.94 -24.62
#